data_AF-A0A7J6EP50-F1
#
_entry.id   AF-A0A7J6EP50-F1
#
_cell.length_a   1.000
_cell.length_b   1.000
_cell.length_c   1.000
_cell.angle_alpha   90.00
_cell.angle_beta   90.00
_cell.angle_gamma   90.00
#
_symmetry.space_group_name_H-M   'P 1'
#
loop_
_entity.id
_entity.type
_entity.pdbx_description
1 polymer ?
#
loop_
_entity_poly.entity_id
_entity_poly.type
_entity_poly.pdbx_seq_one_letter_code
_entity_poly.pdbx_strand_id
1 'polypeptide(L)'
;MRKAVECTQSWIVFSLMKAAHKVDYARNIWNRMVLPKHRFIGWQIVNNQLLTRDNLSRFLSISSPLCPVCCRENESHQHLFVHCCFTRKLTCEITKWCGQFDWPDDLNRWFSKAANNMQERIINTVILATLYTVWTNRNSCIFELSCKTVCTLSKEIKSCVKFRCLMGCNGGKGKLDRYICNLVLSAGSRTAAVL
;
A
#
# COMPACT_ATOMS: atom_id res chain seq x y z
N MET A 1 -41.20 6.22 -25.49
CA MET A 1 -40.94 4.98 -24.74
C MET A 1 -39.45 4.90 -24.44
N ARG A 2 -39.01 5.28 -23.24
CA ARG A 2 -37.61 5.21 -22.81
C ARG A 2 -37.41 3.89 -22.07
N LYS A 3 -36.48 3.03 -22.52
CA LYS A 3 -35.90 2.00 -21.66
C LYS A 3 -34.51 2.49 -21.26
N ALA A 4 -34.40 2.90 -20.01
CA ALA A 4 -33.14 3.25 -19.37
C ALA A 4 -32.31 1.96 -19.19
N VAL A 5 -31.09 1.99 -19.72
CA VAL A 5 -30.05 1.01 -19.41
C VAL A 5 -29.49 1.40 -18.04
N GLU A 6 -30.10 0.88 -16.97
CA GLU A 6 -29.60 1.09 -15.61
C GLU A 6 -28.40 0.16 -15.35
N CYS A 7 -27.24 0.81 -15.35
CA CYS A 7 -25.95 0.47 -14.76
C CYS A 7 -25.93 -0.75 -13.80
N THR A 8 -25.55 -1.92 -14.33
CA THR A 8 -25.30 -3.17 -13.58
C THR A 8 -24.04 -3.14 -12.71
N GLN A 9 -23.34 -2.00 -12.59
CA GLN A 9 -22.09 -1.90 -11.83
C GLN A 9 -22.27 -1.93 -10.31
N SER A 10 -23.45 -1.57 -9.78
CA SER A 10 -23.68 -1.55 -8.32
C SER A 10 -23.77 -2.95 -7.69
N TRP A 11 -24.39 -3.92 -8.36
CA TRP A 11 -24.58 -5.27 -7.78
C TRP A 11 -23.31 -6.10 -7.73
N ILE A 12 -22.39 -5.92 -8.69
CA ILE A 12 -21.11 -6.62 -8.71
C ILE A 12 -20.21 -6.11 -7.58
N VAL A 13 -20.14 -4.78 -7.40
CA VAL A 13 -19.40 -4.18 -6.29
C VAL A 13 -19.99 -4.61 -4.95
N PHE A 14 -21.32 -4.59 -4.80
CA PHE A 14 -21.99 -5.01 -3.57
C PHE A 14 -21.83 -6.51 -3.27
N SER A 15 -21.84 -7.36 -4.30
CA SER A 15 -21.62 -8.82 -4.15
C SER A 15 -20.17 -9.14 -3.82
N LEU A 16 -19.20 -8.43 -4.41
CA LEU A 16 -17.79 -8.51 -4.03
C LEU A 16 -17.54 -8.05 -2.57
N MET A 17 -18.33 -7.09 -2.08
CA MET A 17 -18.26 -6.62 -0.69
C MET A 17 -18.85 -7.63 0.31
N LYS A 18 -19.87 -8.41 -0.08
CA LYS A 18 -20.60 -9.32 0.82
C LYS A 18 -19.85 -10.62 1.17
N ALA A 19 -18.85 -11.00 0.37
CA ALA A 19 -18.06 -12.21 0.58
C ALA A 19 -16.81 -12.00 1.47
N ALA A 20 -16.56 -10.79 1.96
CA ALA A 20 -15.44 -10.52 2.85
C ALA A 20 -15.67 -11.22 4.20
N HIS A 21 -14.86 -12.23 4.52
CA HIS A 21 -14.76 -12.79 5.86
C HIS A 21 -14.70 -11.66 6.90
N LYS A 22 -15.33 -11.84 8.06
CA LYS A 22 -15.20 -10.99 9.25
C LYS A 22 -13.72 -10.95 9.69
N VAL A 23 -12.90 -10.16 9.01
CA VAL A 23 -11.50 -9.96 9.35
C VAL A 23 -11.39 -8.58 9.97
N ASP A 24 -10.81 -8.53 11.17
CA ASP A 24 -10.61 -7.33 11.99
C ASP A 24 -9.52 -6.39 11.43
N TYR A 25 -9.44 -6.25 10.10
CA TYR A 25 -8.53 -5.31 9.45
C TYR A 25 -9.04 -3.89 9.43
N ALA A 26 -10.33 -3.69 9.70
CA ALA A 26 -11.00 -2.41 9.51
C ALA A 26 -10.32 -1.29 10.30
N ARG A 27 -9.94 -1.56 11.55
CA ARG A 27 -9.25 -0.59 12.41
C ARG A 27 -7.87 -0.19 11.88
N ASN A 28 -7.18 -1.10 11.18
CA ASN A 28 -5.85 -0.86 10.65
C ASN A 28 -5.87 -0.12 9.31
N ILE A 29 -6.78 -0.50 8.42
CA ILE A 29 -6.90 0.10 7.09
C ILE A 29 -7.60 1.46 7.18
N TRP A 30 -8.70 1.55 7.94
CA TRP A 30 -9.55 2.76 7.98
C TRP A 30 -9.07 3.82 8.99
N ASN A 31 -7.80 3.81 9.35
CA ASN A 31 -7.20 4.81 10.23
C ASN A 31 -7.21 6.21 9.58
N ARG A 32 -7.59 7.23 10.36
CA ARG A 32 -7.59 8.65 9.97
C ARG A 32 -6.24 9.14 9.42
N MET A 33 -5.12 8.59 9.88
CA MET A 33 -3.78 8.94 9.38
C MET A 33 -3.56 8.50 7.94
N VAL A 34 -4.23 7.44 7.47
CA VAL A 34 -4.06 6.90 6.12
C VAL A 34 -4.83 7.78 5.12
N LEU A 35 -4.27 8.05 3.94
CA LEU A 35 -4.99 8.76 2.88
C LEU A 35 -6.13 7.91 2.32
N PRO A 36 -7.31 8.47 1.99
CA PRO A 36 -8.46 7.71 1.49
C PRO A 36 -8.13 6.74 0.34
N LYS A 37 -7.36 7.20 -0.65
CA LYS A 37 -6.89 6.37 -1.77
C LYS A 37 -6.03 5.17 -1.35
N HIS A 38 -5.21 5.32 -0.31
CA HIS A 38 -4.39 4.22 0.23
C HIS A 38 -5.27 3.21 0.99
N ARG A 39 -6.29 3.68 1.71
CA ARG A 39 -7.25 2.81 2.41
C ARG A 39 -7.99 1.92 1.43
N PHE A 40 -8.48 2.52 0.35
CA PHE A 40 -9.23 1.81 -0.68
C PHE A 40 -8.37 0.71 -1.34
N ILE A 41 -7.16 1.04 -1.79
CA ILE A 41 -6.26 0.04 -2.37
C ILE A 41 -5.84 -1.01 -1.34
N GLY A 42 -5.53 -0.61 -0.10
CA GLY A 42 -5.20 -1.55 0.97
C GLY A 42 -6.31 -2.55 1.25
N TRP A 43 -7.57 -2.08 1.28
CA TRP A 43 -8.74 -2.94 1.40
C TRP A 43 -8.84 -3.92 0.23
N GLN A 44 -8.66 -3.45 -1.02
CA GLN A 44 -8.66 -4.35 -2.17
C GLN A 44 -7.51 -5.38 -2.14
N ILE A 45 -6.35 -5.03 -1.61
CA ILE A 45 -5.22 -5.96 -1.46
C ILE A 45 -5.57 -7.07 -0.48
N VAL A 46 -6.06 -6.71 0.71
CA VAL A 46 -6.39 -7.69 1.77
C VAL A 46 -7.52 -8.63 1.35
N ASN A 47 -8.43 -8.17 0.49
CA ASN A 47 -9.52 -9.01 -0.03
C ASN A 47 -9.18 -9.69 -1.38
N ASN A 48 -7.93 -9.58 -1.86
CA ASN A 48 -7.49 -10.14 -3.14
C ASN A 48 -8.34 -9.70 -4.35
N GLN A 49 -8.73 -8.42 -4.40
CA GLN A 49 -9.67 -7.85 -5.39
C GLN A 49 -9.01 -7.00 -6.48
N LEU A 50 -7.68 -6.91 -6.50
CA LEU A 50 -6.98 -6.18 -7.56
C LEU A 50 -6.81 -7.07 -8.80
N LEU A 51 -6.72 -6.44 -9.97
CA LEU A 51 -6.57 -7.12 -11.26
C LEU A 51 -5.09 -7.43 -11.57
N THR A 52 -4.44 -8.19 -10.70
CA THR A 52 -3.18 -8.90 -10.98
C THR A 52 -3.38 -9.94 -12.10
N ARG A 53 -2.31 -10.38 -12.78
CA ARG A 53 -2.45 -11.34 -13.90
C ARG A 53 -3.19 -12.62 -13.46
N ASP A 54 -2.88 -13.21 -12.31
CA ASP A 54 -3.60 -14.37 -11.79
C ASP A 54 -5.13 -14.15 -11.68
N ASN A 55 -5.57 -13.01 -11.14
CA ASN A 55 -6.99 -12.69 -11.02
C ASN A 55 -7.62 -12.30 -12.36
N LEU A 56 -6.90 -11.57 -13.20
CA LEU A 56 -7.38 -11.15 -14.53
C LEU A 56 -7.58 -12.36 -15.45
N SER A 57 -6.79 -13.43 -15.27
CA SER A 57 -6.80 -14.62 -16.12
C SER A 57 -8.11 -15.40 -16.05
N ARG A 58 -8.90 -15.15 -14.99
CA ARG A 58 -10.22 -15.72 -14.77
C ARG A 58 -11.28 -15.14 -15.70
N PHE A 59 -11.02 -13.96 -16.27
CA PHE A 59 -11.97 -13.21 -17.10
C PHE A 59 -11.48 -12.99 -18.53
N LEU A 60 -10.16 -12.90 -18.73
CA LEU A 60 -9.55 -12.56 -20.01
C LEU A 60 -8.30 -13.41 -20.26
N SER A 61 -8.08 -13.77 -21.53
CA SER A 61 -6.83 -14.37 -21.97
C SER A 61 -5.68 -13.37 -21.83
N ILE A 62 -4.63 -13.77 -21.13
CA ILE A 62 -3.47 -12.92 -20.88
C ILE A 62 -2.30 -13.38 -21.75
N SER A 63 -1.63 -12.44 -22.42
CA SER A 63 -0.46 -12.72 -23.25
C SER A 63 0.74 -13.26 -22.47
N SER A 64 0.94 -12.78 -21.24
CA SER A 64 2.02 -13.24 -20.37
C SER A 64 1.58 -13.22 -18.91
N PRO A 65 1.85 -14.28 -18.13
CA PRO A 65 1.55 -14.33 -16.70
C PRO A 65 2.59 -13.56 -15.86
N LEU A 66 3.71 -13.13 -16.45
CA LEU A 66 4.82 -12.52 -15.72
C LEU A 66 4.43 -11.18 -15.08
N CYS A 67 4.98 -10.94 -13.90
CA CYS A 67 4.89 -9.69 -13.17
C CYS A 67 5.41 -8.53 -14.03
N PRO A 68 4.58 -7.50 -14.31
CA PRO A 68 4.97 -6.34 -15.12
C PRO A 68 6.13 -5.52 -14.54
N VAL A 69 6.39 -5.66 -13.23
CA VAL A 69 7.40 -4.86 -12.53
C VAL A 69 8.76 -5.56 -12.53
N CYS A 70 8.80 -6.87 -12.27
CA CYS A 70 10.06 -7.60 -12.16
C CYS A 70 10.40 -8.48 -13.37
N CYS A 71 9.41 -8.83 -14.19
CA CYS A 71 9.51 -9.70 -15.36
C CYS A 71 10.17 -11.07 -15.10
N ARG A 72 10.11 -11.59 -13.86
CA ARG A 72 10.80 -12.83 -13.46
C ARG A 72 9.88 -13.98 -13.02
N GLU A 73 8.83 -13.65 -12.30
CA GLU A 73 7.88 -14.62 -11.75
C GLU A 73 6.45 -14.23 -12.15
N ASN A 74 5.51 -15.17 -12.02
CA ASN A 74 4.10 -14.91 -12.31
C ASN A 74 3.51 -13.88 -11.34
N GLU A 75 2.67 -12.99 -11.86
CA GLU A 75 2.01 -11.97 -11.04
C GLU A 75 0.87 -12.57 -10.22
N SER A 76 0.98 -12.44 -8.90
CA SER A 76 -0.10 -12.58 -7.92
C SER A 76 -0.01 -11.46 -6.90
N HIS A 77 -1.02 -11.28 -6.05
CA HIS A 77 -0.92 -10.32 -4.92
C HIS A 77 0.28 -10.61 -4.04
N GLN A 78 0.46 -11.87 -3.67
CA GLN A 78 1.55 -12.31 -2.78
C GLN A 78 2.90 -12.03 -3.43
N HIS A 79 3.06 -12.32 -4.73
CA HIS A 79 4.27 -11.94 -5.45
C HIS A 79 4.41 -10.41 -5.50
N LEU A 80 3.44 -9.67 -6.04
CA LEU A 80 3.56 -8.23 -6.29
C LEU A 80 3.88 -7.42 -5.03
N PHE A 81 3.23 -7.71 -3.91
CA PHE A 81 3.33 -6.91 -2.69
C PHE A 81 4.33 -7.43 -1.64
N VAL A 82 4.74 -8.71 -1.73
CA VAL A 82 5.65 -9.32 -0.74
C VAL A 82 6.91 -9.86 -1.41
N HIS A 83 6.78 -10.78 -2.36
CA HIS A 83 7.94 -11.53 -2.87
C HIS A 83 8.67 -10.88 -4.05
N CYS A 84 8.06 -9.92 -4.75
CA CYS A 84 8.63 -9.28 -5.92
C CYS A 84 9.98 -8.63 -5.57
N CYS A 85 11.03 -8.96 -6.34
CA CYS A 85 12.37 -8.48 -6.02
C CYS A 85 12.49 -6.96 -6.04
N PHE A 86 11.70 -6.27 -6.88
CA PHE A 86 11.57 -4.81 -6.88
C PHE A 86 10.91 -4.33 -5.58
N THR A 87 9.77 -4.93 -5.22
CA THR A 87 9.03 -4.57 -4.00
C THR A 87 9.88 -4.80 -2.75
N ARG A 88 10.61 -5.92 -2.64
CA ARG A 88 11.54 -6.18 -1.52
C ARG A 88 12.62 -5.11 -1.39
N LYS A 89 13.18 -4.63 -2.50
CA LYS A 89 14.16 -3.52 -2.48
C LYS A 89 13.52 -2.24 -1.95
N LEU A 90 12.32 -1.92 -2.43
CA LEU A 90 11.57 -0.76 -1.98
C LEU A 90 11.21 -0.84 -0.50
N THR A 91 10.66 -1.97 -0.05
CA THR A 91 10.27 -2.14 1.35
C THR A 91 11.48 -2.12 2.27
N CYS A 92 12.64 -2.64 1.85
CA CYS A 92 13.90 -2.51 2.59
C CYS A 92 14.33 -1.05 2.78
N GLU A 93 14.20 -0.19 1.76
CA GLU A 93 14.48 1.25 1.94
C GLU A 93 13.49 1.95 2.87
N ILE A 94 12.22 1.55 2.81
CA ILE A 94 11.15 2.14 3.62
C ILE A 94 11.25 1.69 5.09
N THR A 95 11.52 0.42 5.35
CA THR A 95 11.69 -0.11 6.72
C THR A 95 12.90 0.52 7.39
N LYS A 96 14.04 0.61 6.69
CA LYS A 96 15.23 1.32 7.18
C LYS A 96 14.94 2.78 7.53
N TRP A 97 14.17 3.48 6.69
CA TRP A 97 13.80 4.87 6.94
C TRP A 97 12.95 5.03 8.21
N CYS A 98 12.10 4.05 8.55
CA CYS A 98 11.25 4.06 9.73
C CYS A 98 11.91 3.49 11.00
N GLY A 99 13.24 3.42 11.07
CA GLY A 99 13.95 2.88 12.23
C GLY A 99 14.00 1.35 12.29
N GLN A 100 13.84 0.69 11.13
CA GLN A 100 13.80 -0.76 10.94
C GLN A 100 12.56 -1.42 11.58
N PHE A 101 11.70 -2.01 10.75
CA PHE A 101 10.62 -2.90 11.18
C PHE A 101 10.49 -4.05 10.19
N ASP A 102 9.89 -5.16 10.63
CA ASP A 102 9.67 -6.31 9.78
C ASP A 102 8.54 -6.04 8.80
N TRP A 103 8.87 -6.03 7.51
CA TRP A 103 7.84 -5.96 6.48
C TRP A 103 7.00 -7.24 6.53
N PRO A 104 5.66 -7.16 6.48
CA PRO A 104 4.81 -8.34 6.59
C PRO A 104 5.01 -9.31 5.42
N ASP A 105 5.30 -10.56 5.76
CA ASP A 105 5.28 -11.68 4.80
C ASP A 105 3.85 -12.09 4.42
N ASP A 106 2.87 -11.78 5.26
CA ASP A 106 1.44 -11.98 5.01
C ASP A 106 0.67 -10.73 5.42
N LEU A 107 0.13 -10.04 4.43
CA LEU A 107 -0.63 -8.79 4.63
C LEU A 107 -1.97 -9.03 5.33
N ASN A 108 -2.62 -10.17 5.08
CA ASN A 108 -3.91 -10.49 5.72
C ASN A 108 -3.72 -10.72 7.21
N ARG A 109 -2.70 -11.51 7.57
CA ARG A 109 -2.32 -11.76 8.96
C ARG A 109 -1.82 -10.50 9.66
N TRP A 110 -1.07 -9.65 8.96
CA TRP A 110 -0.62 -8.38 9.52
C TRP A 110 -1.81 -7.48 9.87
N PHE A 111 -2.71 -7.28 8.91
CA PHE A 111 -3.83 -6.39 9.12
C PHE A 111 -4.92 -6.98 10.03
N SER A 112 -4.99 -8.30 10.26
CA SER A 112 -5.93 -8.86 11.23
C SER A 112 -5.59 -8.53 12.70
N LYS A 113 -4.34 -8.11 12.99
CA LYS A 113 -3.94 -7.73 14.35
C LYS A 113 -4.16 -6.23 14.56
N ALA A 114 -5.14 -5.86 15.38
CA ALA A 114 -5.44 -4.46 15.66
C ALA A 114 -4.21 -3.67 16.16
N ALA A 115 -3.99 -2.49 15.58
CA ALA A 115 -3.01 -1.54 16.08
C ALA A 115 -3.45 -0.98 17.45
N ASN A 116 -2.58 -1.18 18.43
CA ASN A 116 -2.79 -0.87 19.85
C ASN A 116 -2.16 0.46 20.26
N ASN A 117 -1.12 0.91 19.54
CA ASN A 117 -0.43 2.17 19.82
C ASN A 117 -0.27 3.05 18.58
N MET A 118 0.20 4.29 18.77
CA MET A 118 0.38 5.25 17.69
C MET A 118 1.48 4.84 16.70
N GLN A 119 2.55 4.18 17.18
CA GLN A 119 3.63 3.72 16.33
C GLN A 119 3.14 2.67 15.31
N GLU A 120 2.37 1.68 15.75
CA GLU A 120 1.74 0.68 14.87
C GLU A 120 0.78 1.33 13.86
N ARG A 121 0.02 2.34 14.28
CA ARG A 121 -0.85 3.13 13.38
C ARG A 121 -0.06 3.88 12.30
N ILE A 122 1.13 4.36 12.62
CA ILE A 122 2.04 5.02 11.67
C ILE A 122 2.67 4.00 10.74
N ILE A 123 3.15 2.87 11.27
CA ILE A 123 3.69 1.77 10.46
C ILE A 123 2.62 1.29 9.47
N ASN A 124 1.37 1.13 9.89
CA ASN A 124 0.26 0.80 8.98
C ASN A 124 0.06 1.88 7.91
N THR A 125 0.23 3.15 8.26
CA THR A 125 0.16 4.26 7.28
C THR A 125 1.27 4.19 6.25
N VAL A 126 2.50 3.86 6.68
CA VAL A 126 3.66 3.65 5.82
C VAL A 126 3.42 2.46 4.90
N ILE A 127 3.04 1.31 5.45
CA ILE A 127 2.75 0.08 4.68
C ILE A 127 1.69 0.37 3.63
N LEU A 128 0.55 0.96 4.00
CA LEU A 128 -0.54 1.25 3.07
C LEU A 128 -0.15 2.25 1.98
N ALA A 129 0.71 3.23 2.30
CA ALA A 129 1.26 4.14 1.29
C ALA A 129 2.20 3.40 0.31
N THR A 130 3.08 2.55 0.81
CA THR A 130 3.96 1.73 -0.03
C THR A 130 3.18 0.77 -0.92
N LEU A 131 2.18 0.08 -0.38
CA LEU A 131 1.30 -0.82 -1.13
C LEU A 131 0.56 -0.09 -2.26
N TYR A 132 0.00 1.09 -1.96
CA TYR A 132 -0.61 1.95 -2.97
C TYR A 132 0.39 2.31 -4.07
N THR A 133 1.59 2.76 -3.69
CA THR A 133 2.62 3.18 -4.65
C THR A 133 3.09 2.02 -5.53
N VAL A 134 3.27 0.82 -4.98
CA VAL A 134 3.59 -0.40 -5.73
C VAL A 134 2.50 -0.70 -6.76
N TRP A 135 1.23 -0.65 -6.33
CA TRP A 135 0.10 -0.88 -7.23
C TRP A 135 0.04 0.14 -8.36
N THR A 136 0.22 1.44 -8.06
CA THR A 136 0.21 2.48 -9.09
C THR A 136 1.39 2.35 -10.05
N ASN A 137 2.60 2.02 -9.54
CA ASN A 137 3.77 1.80 -10.38
C ASN A 137 3.55 0.61 -11.33
N ARG A 138 3.00 -0.49 -10.81
CA ARG A 138 2.61 -1.64 -11.64
C ARG A 138 1.62 -1.24 -12.74
N ASN A 139 0.64 -0.40 -12.43
CA ASN A 139 -0.31 0.08 -13.44
C ASN A 139 0.38 0.96 -14.50
N SER A 140 1.27 1.88 -14.11
CA SER A 140 2.07 2.64 -15.07
C SER A 140 2.93 1.74 -15.96
N CYS A 141 3.52 0.67 -15.42
CA CYS A 141 4.28 -0.30 -16.22
C CYS A 141 3.43 -0.94 -17.33
N ILE A 142 2.12 -1.12 -17.11
CA ILE A 142 1.20 -1.71 -18.09
C ILE A 142 0.64 -0.66 -19.05
N PHE A 143 0.08 0.42 -18.52
CA PHE A 143 -0.73 1.36 -19.29
C PHE A 143 0.07 2.51 -19.89
N GLU A 144 1.21 2.84 -19.28
CA GLU A 144 2.09 3.95 -19.68
C GLU A 144 3.45 3.45 -20.17
N LEU A 145 3.69 2.13 -20.16
CA LEU A 145 4.98 1.50 -20.47
C LEU A 145 6.15 2.13 -19.70
N SER A 146 5.87 2.58 -18.47
CA SER A 146 6.80 3.33 -17.63
C SER A 146 6.85 2.75 -16.22
N CYS A 147 8.04 2.36 -15.78
CA CYS A 147 8.29 1.87 -14.44
C CYS A 147 9.26 2.80 -13.71
N LYS A 148 8.83 3.36 -12.58
CA LYS A 148 9.69 4.21 -11.76
C LYS A 148 10.70 3.37 -10.99
N THR A 149 11.84 3.99 -10.69
CA THR A 149 12.90 3.35 -9.89
C THR A 149 12.50 3.27 -8.41
N VAL A 150 13.13 2.34 -7.69
CA VAL A 150 12.98 2.21 -6.22
C VAL A 150 13.26 3.54 -5.51
N CYS A 151 14.33 4.24 -5.89
CA CYS A 151 14.70 5.53 -5.29
C CYS A 151 13.61 6.60 -5.48
N THR A 152 13.03 6.70 -6.67
CA THR A 152 11.94 7.65 -6.96
C THR A 152 10.70 7.32 -6.13
N LEU A 153 10.26 6.07 -6.13
CA LEU A 153 9.09 5.64 -5.35
C LEU A 153 9.30 5.81 -3.84
N SER A 154 10.50 5.50 -3.36
CA SER A 154 10.92 5.69 -1.96
C SER A 154 10.79 7.16 -1.54
N LYS A 155 11.25 8.10 -2.37
CA LYS A 155 11.08 9.54 -2.13
C LYS A 155 9.60 9.95 -2.12
N GLU A 156 8.80 9.48 -3.07
CA GLU A 156 7.36 9.78 -3.15
C GLU A 156 6.61 9.30 -1.89
N ILE A 157 6.85 8.06 -1.46
CA ILE A 157 6.26 7.49 -0.25
C ILE A 157 6.65 8.33 0.97
N LYS A 158 7.95 8.61 1.14
CA LYS A 158 8.47 9.39 2.27
C LYS A 158 7.82 10.76 2.33
N SER A 159 7.80 11.50 1.22
CA SER A 159 7.16 12.82 1.15
C SER A 159 5.67 12.77 1.45
N CYS A 160 4.96 11.78 0.91
CA CYS A 160 3.53 11.61 1.12
C CYS A 160 3.19 11.33 2.60
N VAL A 161 3.90 10.39 3.23
CA VAL A 161 3.72 10.04 4.64
C VAL A 161 4.09 11.23 5.55
N LYS A 162 5.23 11.90 5.30
CA LYS A 162 5.65 13.10 6.06
C LYS A 162 4.57 14.16 6.04
N PHE A 163 4.10 14.55 4.86
CA PHE A 163 3.04 15.54 4.70
C PHE A 163 1.78 15.14 5.45
N ARG A 164 1.37 13.86 5.33
CA ARG A 164 0.16 13.37 5.98
C ARG A 164 0.27 13.34 7.51
N CYS A 165 1.41 12.95 8.06
CA CYS A 165 1.66 12.98 9.50
C CYS A 165 1.63 14.42 10.02
N LEU A 166 2.31 15.36 9.35
CA LEU A 166 2.33 16.77 9.74
C LEU A 166 0.91 17.38 9.77
N MET A 167 0.11 17.14 8.74
CA MET A 167 -1.25 17.67 8.65
C MET A 167 -2.25 16.96 9.58
N GLY A 168 -1.98 15.69 9.94
CA GLY A 168 -2.81 14.90 10.84
C GLY A 168 -2.60 15.19 12.33
N CYS A 169 -1.53 15.91 12.69
CA CYS A 169 -1.14 16.23 14.06
C CYS A 169 -1.78 17.51 14.65
N ASN A 170 -2.73 18.16 13.97
CA ASN A 170 -3.39 19.40 14.44
C ASN A 170 -4.38 19.20 15.63
N GLY A 171 -4.15 18.21 16.50
CA GLY A 171 -4.96 17.93 17.67
C GLY A 171 -4.12 17.39 18.84
N GLY A 172 -3.44 18.30 19.54
CA GLY A 172 -2.90 18.17 20.90
C GLY A 172 -2.19 16.87 21.31
N LYS A 173 -0.84 16.88 21.32
CA LYS A 173 0.03 16.77 22.52
C LYS A 173 1.50 16.58 22.08
N GLY A 174 2.26 17.67 22.11
CA GLY A 174 3.61 17.83 21.51
C GLY A 174 4.77 16.93 21.96
N LYS A 175 4.56 15.91 22.81
CA LYS A 175 5.56 14.86 23.09
C LYS A 175 5.48 13.68 22.11
N LEU A 176 4.27 13.30 21.70
CA LEU A 176 4.06 12.23 20.71
C LEU A 176 4.42 12.74 19.31
N ASP A 177 4.05 13.98 18.99
CA ASP A 177 4.41 14.65 17.74
C ASP A 177 5.93 14.70 17.55
N ARG A 178 6.70 14.93 18.62
CA ARG A 178 8.17 14.91 18.53
C ARG A 178 8.74 13.53 18.21
N TYR A 179 8.18 12.45 18.74
CA TYR A 179 8.61 11.08 18.42
C TYR A 179 8.24 10.69 16.98
N ILE A 180 7.05 11.06 16.51
CA ILE A 180 6.59 10.87 15.13
C ILE A 180 7.47 11.65 14.15
N CYS A 181 7.73 12.92 14.46
CA CYS A 181 8.67 13.78 13.75
C CYS A 181 10.09 13.18 13.78
N ASN A 182 10.55 12.63 14.89
CA ASN A 182 11.88 12.03 14.95
C ASN A 182 11.96 10.72 14.13
N LEU A 183 10.97 9.83 14.22
CA LEU A 183 10.96 8.56 13.49
C LEU A 183 10.87 8.75 11.97
N VAL A 184 10.07 9.73 11.51
CA VAL A 184 9.73 9.90 10.08
C VAL A 184 10.48 11.09 9.45
N LEU A 185 10.69 12.20 10.18
CA LEU A 185 11.35 13.42 9.68
C LEU A 185 12.86 13.43 9.89
N SER A 186 13.39 12.94 11.03
CA SER A 186 14.83 13.08 11.36
C SER A 186 15.76 12.05 10.70
N ALA A 187 15.21 10.95 10.19
CA ALA A 187 15.99 9.89 9.51
C ALA A 187 16.59 10.33 8.15
N GLY A 188 16.25 11.52 7.65
CA GLY A 188 16.85 12.10 6.43
C GLY A 188 18.14 12.88 6.64
N SER A 189 18.53 13.17 7.89
CA SER A 189 19.67 14.04 8.20
C SER A 189 20.94 13.31 8.64
N ARG A 190 20.90 11.99 8.89
CA ARG A 190 22.07 11.25 9.40
C ARG A 190 23.02 10.72 8.31
N THR A 191 22.69 10.90 7.02
CA THR A 191 23.57 10.52 5.90
C THR A 191 24.53 11.63 5.45
N ALA A 192 24.61 12.75 6.17
CA ALA A 192 25.51 13.87 5.84
C ALA A 192 26.64 14.11 6.86
N ALA A 193 26.87 13.19 7.81
CA ALA A 193 27.88 13.36 8.87
C ALA A 193 28.94 12.23 8.94
N VAL A 194 29.06 11.42 7.89
CA VAL A 194 30.14 10.43 7.76
C VAL A 194 30.69 10.45 6.34
N LEU A 195 31.29 11.58 5.97
CA LEU A 195 32.40 11.76 5.02
C LEU A 195 33.15 13.02 5.46
#